data_AF-A0A7K1CDP3-F1
#
_entry.id   AF-A0A7K1CDP3-F1
#
_cell.length_a   1.000
_cell.length_b   1.000
_cell.length_c   1.000
_cell.angle_alpha   90.00
_cell.angle_beta   90.00
_cell.angle_gamma   90.00
#
_symmetry.space_group_name_H-M   'P 1'
#
loop_
_entity.id
_entity.type
_entity.pdbx_description
1 polymer ?
#
loop_
_entity_poly.entity_id
_entity_poly.type
_entity_poly.pdbx_seq_one_letter_code
_entity_poly.pdbx_strand_id
1 'polypeptide(L)'
;MSLQVFMASCDLIAASLGACGCAISVNSEVEYRICAEQKLSVEQVAPKDKPRKWCKYYSNGTIDVPTPLFIEAYVYVGSRLCIGDKPANNTSRSIDDELRDQLAARSGFAIASWLPGGELEIDETAQFEVVFANKVVAAELLGREATIRFTATRFRWVFSDGERAFSAFHQKAFENAENQTAQAFVGIRVDYRFSGQPWVVGVLEAEIPSNLLLLNVVEKPRRTLLVG
;
A
#
# COMPACT_ATOMS: atom_id res chain seq x y z
N MET A 1 33.13 8.51 -40.47
CA MET A 1 33.14 9.76 -39.68
C MET A 1 31.69 10.22 -39.60
N SER A 2 30.91 10.09 -38.53
CA SER A 2 31.12 9.59 -37.17
C SER A 2 29.77 9.07 -36.63
N LEU A 3 29.77 7.98 -35.87
CA LEU A 3 28.65 7.57 -35.01
C LEU A 3 28.50 8.62 -33.89
N GLN A 4 27.30 9.15 -33.66
CA GLN A 4 26.98 9.86 -32.42
C GLN A 4 26.11 8.98 -31.54
N VAL A 5 26.75 8.38 -30.54
CA VAL A 5 26.12 7.76 -29.37
C VAL A 5 25.89 8.88 -28.36
N PHE A 6 24.64 9.21 -28.06
CA PHE A 6 24.34 10.04 -26.89
C PHE A 6 24.17 9.12 -25.68
N MET A 7 25.21 9.06 -24.84
CA MET A 7 25.13 8.50 -23.50
C MET A 7 24.33 9.46 -22.62
N ALA A 8 23.14 9.05 -22.17
CA ALA A 8 22.48 9.66 -21.03
C ALA A 8 23.00 8.97 -19.76
N SER A 9 24.11 9.47 -19.21
CA SER A 9 24.62 9.03 -17.91
C SER A 9 23.87 9.77 -16.80
N CYS A 10 22.88 9.13 -16.19
CA CYS A 10 22.46 9.51 -14.84
C CYS A 10 23.50 8.96 -13.86
N ASP A 11 24.12 9.85 -13.12
CA ASP A 11 25.09 9.50 -12.07
C ASP A 11 24.35 8.73 -10.95
N LEU A 12 24.80 7.52 -10.63
CA LEU A 12 24.17 6.62 -9.64
C LEU A 12 24.03 7.26 -8.24
N ILE A 13 24.82 8.30 -7.97
CA ILE A 13 24.80 9.06 -6.72
C ILE A 13 23.66 10.09 -6.70
N ALA A 14 23.25 10.64 -7.86
CA ALA A 14 22.12 11.58 -7.94
C ALA A 14 20.76 10.86 -7.79
N ALA A 15 20.67 9.60 -8.21
CA ALA A 15 19.48 8.76 -8.05
C ALA A 15 19.20 8.40 -6.58
N SER A 16 20.23 8.31 -5.72
CA SER A 16 20.06 7.98 -4.30
C SER A 16 19.73 9.17 -3.41
N LEU A 17 19.84 10.40 -3.94
CA LEU A 17 19.55 11.65 -3.22
C LEU A 17 18.23 12.34 -3.68
N GLY A 18 17.42 11.67 -4.51
CA GLY A 18 16.11 12.19 -4.92
C GLY A 18 16.16 13.42 -5.84
N ALA A 19 17.32 13.75 -6.40
CA ALA A 19 17.49 14.88 -7.30
C ALA A 19 17.56 14.43 -8.77
N CYS A 20 16.57 13.66 -9.23
CA CYS A 20 16.24 13.67 -10.66
C CYS A 20 15.27 14.83 -10.88
N GLY A 21 15.84 16.02 -11.12
CA GLY A 21 15.09 17.17 -11.57
C GLY A 21 14.32 16.82 -12.83
N CYS A 22 13.03 17.14 -12.85
CA CYS A 22 12.19 16.96 -14.03
C CYS A 22 12.69 17.87 -15.14
N ALA A 23 13.56 17.36 -16.02
CA ALA A 23 13.91 18.03 -17.24
C ALA A 23 12.71 17.95 -18.19
N ILE A 24 12.13 19.12 -18.46
CA ILE A 24 11.04 19.31 -19.41
C ILE A 24 11.63 19.16 -20.81
N SER A 25 11.14 18.18 -21.58
CA SER A 25 11.09 18.30 -23.04
C SER A 25 9.66 18.66 -23.42
N VAL A 26 9.44 19.91 -23.80
CA VAL A 26 8.17 20.39 -24.33
C VAL A 26 7.91 19.64 -25.63
N ASN A 27 6.88 18.80 -25.67
CA ASN A 27 5.94 18.70 -26.78
C ASN A 27 4.64 18.01 -26.32
N SER A 28 3.54 18.61 -26.76
CA SER A 28 2.13 18.39 -26.46
C SER A 28 1.64 16.93 -26.36
N GLU A 29 1.07 16.56 -25.22
CA GLU A 29 -0.29 16.02 -25.02
C GLU A 29 -0.50 15.74 -23.52
N VAL A 30 -1.73 15.87 -23.02
CA VAL A 30 -2.08 15.97 -21.59
C VAL A 30 -1.58 14.77 -20.79
N GLU A 31 -0.59 15.01 -19.91
CA GLU A 31 -0.05 14.02 -18.96
C GLU A 31 -0.33 14.47 -17.52
N TYR A 32 -1.10 13.68 -16.76
CA TYR A 32 -1.36 13.94 -15.35
C TYR A 32 -0.13 13.56 -14.51
N ARG A 33 0.42 14.52 -13.75
CA ARG A 33 1.58 14.30 -12.87
C ARG A 33 1.17 14.27 -11.41
N ILE A 34 1.37 13.14 -10.74
CA ILE A 34 1.26 13.01 -9.29
C ILE A 34 2.63 13.35 -8.69
N CYS A 35 2.77 14.56 -8.15
CA CYS A 35 3.93 14.94 -7.36
C CYS A 35 3.59 14.79 -5.88
N ALA A 36 3.93 13.63 -5.29
CA ALA A 36 3.91 13.47 -3.85
C ALA A 36 5.29 13.92 -3.30
N GLU A 37 5.39 15.17 -2.86
CA GLU A 37 6.56 15.61 -2.09
C GLU A 37 6.45 15.11 -0.65
N GLN A 38 7.05 13.95 -0.39
CA GLN A 38 7.23 13.47 0.97
C GLN A 38 8.47 14.15 1.56
N LYS A 39 8.28 15.22 2.34
CA LYS A 39 9.36 15.84 3.13
C LYS A 39 9.76 14.90 4.26
N LEU A 40 10.68 13.98 3.97
CA LEU A 40 11.44 13.27 4.99
C LEU A 40 12.48 14.23 5.56
N SER A 41 12.27 14.73 6.78
CA SER A 41 13.35 15.37 7.53
C SER A 41 14.36 14.30 7.92
N VAL A 42 15.38 14.10 7.09
CA VAL A 42 16.51 13.26 7.43
C VAL A 42 17.36 14.04 8.43
N GLU A 43 17.20 13.76 9.72
CA GLU A 43 18.27 14.03 10.67
C GLU A 43 19.53 13.33 10.15
N GLN A 44 20.54 14.10 9.78
CA GLN A 44 21.87 13.58 9.46
C GLN A 44 22.50 13.03 10.74
N VAL A 45 22.12 11.80 11.10
CA VAL A 45 22.85 11.01 12.09
C VAL A 45 24.15 10.60 11.41
N ALA A 46 25.27 11.13 11.90
CA ALA A 46 26.60 10.69 11.49
C ALA A 46 26.65 9.15 11.44
N PRO A 47 27.25 8.53 10.41
CA PRO A 47 27.24 7.08 10.26
C PRO A 47 27.88 6.45 11.50
N LYS A 48 27.05 5.85 12.37
CA LYS A 48 27.53 5.08 13.52
C LYS A 48 28.29 3.89 12.94
N ASP A 49 29.59 3.84 13.18
CA ASP A 49 30.42 2.72 12.75
C ASP A 49 29.83 1.43 13.34
N LYS A 50 29.57 0.43 12.49
CA LYS A 50 28.87 -0.78 12.92
C LYS A 50 29.77 -1.52 13.91
N PRO A 51 29.26 -1.97 15.07
CA PRO A 51 30.07 -2.69 16.04
C PRO A 51 30.69 -3.93 15.38
N ARG A 52 31.97 -4.17 15.66
CA ARG A 52 32.71 -5.35 15.20
C ARG A 52 32.78 -6.38 16.32
N LYS A 53 32.75 -7.65 15.95
CA LYS A 53 32.94 -8.78 16.87
C LYS A 53 34.05 -9.69 16.39
N TRP A 54 34.67 -10.39 17.33
CA TRP A 54 35.64 -11.44 17.05
C TRP A 54 34.91 -12.72 16.63
N CYS A 55 35.29 -13.28 15.49
CA CYS A 55 34.64 -14.44 14.92
C CYS A 55 35.62 -15.52 14.51
N LYS A 56 35.25 -16.77 14.78
CA LYS A 56 35.98 -17.97 14.38
C LYS A 56 35.25 -18.67 13.25
N TYR A 57 36.02 -19.13 12.26
CA TYR A 57 35.56 -19.88 11.10
C TYR A 57 36.43 -21.14 10.93
N TYR A 58 35.88 -22.15 10.28
CA TYR A 58 36.68 -23.27 9.79
C TYR A 58 37.53 -22.83 8.59
N SER A 59 38.64 -23.51 8.32
CA SER A 59 39.58 -23.13 7.26
C SER A 59 39.00 -23.23 5.85
N ASN A 60 37.86 -23.90 5.71
CA ASN A 60 37.04 -23.92 4.49
C ASN A 60 36.15 -22.66 4.33
N GLY A 61 36.23 -21.70 5.24
CA GLY A 61 35.42 -20.47 5.24
C GLY A 61 33.97 -20.67 5.70
N THR A 62 33.60 -21.85 6.17
CA THR A 62 32.25 -22.16 6.68
C THR A 62 32.23 -22.18 8.21
N ILE A 63 31.03 -22.23 8.79
CA ILE A 63 30.80 -22.38 10.23
C ILE A 63 30.19 -23.75 10.59
N ASP A 64 29.73 -24.51 9.60
CA ASP A 64 28.95 -25.74 9.81
C ASP A 64 29.79 -27.02 9.60
N VAL A 65 30.85 -26.96 8.79
CA VAL A 65 31.66 -28.13 8.42
C VAL A 65 33.00 -28.09 9.14
N PRO A 66 33.24 -28.99 10.13
CA PRO A 66 34.44 -28.95 10.95
C PRO A 66 35.72 -29.20 10.15
N THR A 67 36.73 -28.36 10.35
CA THR A 67 38.10 -28.56 9.87
C THR A 67 39.09 -28.52 11.03
N PRO A 68 40.26 -29.18 10.93
CA PRO A 68 41.28 -29.19 11.98
C PRO A 68 41.91 -27.80 12.23
N LEU A 69 41.74 -26.86 11.31
CA LEU A 69 42.28 -25.50 11.40
C LEU A 69 41.14 -24.47 11.49
N PHE A 70 41.41 -23.39 12.22
CA PHE A 70 40.49 -22.26 12.41
C PHE A 70 41.08 -20.97 11.87
N ILE A 71 40.21 -20.08 11.39
CA ILE A 71 40.53 -18.72 10.97
C ILE A 71 39.80 -17.76 11.92
N GLU A 72 40.52 -16.78 12.46
CA GLU A 72 39.98 -15.77 13.36
C GLU A 72 40.00 -14.39 12.68
N ALA A 73 38.87 -13.69 12.69
CA ALA A 73 38.73 -12.39 12.05
C ALA A 73 37.79 -11.45 12.81
N TYR A 74 38.07 -10.14 12.74
CA TYR A 74 37.14 -9.10 13.16
C TYR A 74 36.09 -8.86 12.08
N VAL A 75 34.83 -9.14 12.39
CA VAL A 75 33.72 -9.08 11.45
C VAL A 75 32.63 -8.16 11.99
N TYR A 76 31.98 -7.39 11.10
CA TYR A 76 30.86 -6.54 11.49
C TYR A 76 29.69 -7.38 11.98
N VAL A 77 29.10 -6.99 13.11
CA VAL A 77 27.92 -7.68 13.67
C VAL A 77 26.80 -7.69 12.62
N GLY A 78 26.25 -8.87 12.32
CA GLY A 78 25.19 -9.08 11.33
C GLY A 78 25.65 -9.30 9.89
N SER A 79 26.95 -9.21 9.59
CA SER A 79 27.44 -9.46 8.22
C SER A 79 27.60 -10.95 7.90
N ARG A 80 28.04 -11.76 8.87
CA ARG A 80 28.14 -13.22 8.79
C ARG A 80 27.94 -13.84 10.17
N LEU A 81 27.44 -15.08 10.19
CA LEU A 81 27.36 -15.92 11.39
C LEU A 81 28.74 -16.50 11.70
N CYS A 82 29.05 -16.66 12.99
CA CYS A 82 30.31 -17.16 13.51
C CYS A 82 30.06 -18.49 14.24
N ILE A 83 31.09 -19.33 14.38
CA ILE A 83 30.94 -20.60 15.10
C ILE A 83 30.41 -20.33 16.52
N GLY A 84 29.26 -20.92 16.86
CA GLY A 84 28.57 -20.72 18.14
C GLY A 84 27.51 -19.62 18.17
N ASP A 85 27.40 -18.81 17.11
CA ASP A 85 26.22 -17.96 16.95
C ASP A 85 25.00 -18.83 16.66
N LYS A 86 23.89 -18.55 17.34
CA LYS A 86 22.60 -19.05 16.87
C LYS A 86 22.31 -18.37 15.53
N PRO A 87 21.87 -19.11 14.49
CA PRO A 87 21.35 -18.46 13.30
C PRO A 87 20.28 -17.46 13.76
N ALA A 88 20.21 -16.30 13.10
CA ALA A 88 19.08 -15.40 13.31
C ALA A 88 17.82 -16.28 13.23
N ASN A 89 17.03 -16.33 14.31
CA ASN A 89 15.79 -17.08 14.31
C ASN A 89 15.08 -16.66 13.03
N ASN A 90 14.91 -17.58 12.08
CA ASN A 90 13.97 -17.37 11.00
C ASN A 90 12.68 -17.06 11.72
N THR A 91 12.29 -15.78 11.73
CA THR A 91 11.08 -15.34 12.42
C THR A 91 9.99 -16.19 11.80
N SER A 92 9.50 -17.18 12.54
CA SER A 92 8.48 -18.10 12.04
C SER A 92 7.31 -17.21 11.66
N ARG A 93 7.07 -17.03 10.36
CA ARG A 93 5.96 -16.20 9.89
C ARG A 93 4.67 -16.78 10.46
N SER A 94 3.82 -15.91 10.98
CA SER A 94 2.51 -16.35 11.46
C SER A 94 1.55 -16.50 10.27
N ILE A 95 0.48 -17.26 10.45
CA ILE A 95 -0.61 -17.36 9.46
C ILE A 95 -1.20 -15.97 9.21
N ASP A 96 -1.37 -15.17 10.26
CA ASP A 96 -1.86 -13.80 10.17
C ASP A 96 -1.00 -12.91 9.26
N ASP A 97 0.33 -13.01 9.36
CA ASP A 97 1.24 -12.24 8.51
C ASP A 97 1.10 -12.62 7.04
N GLU A 98 1.03 -13.92 6.74
CA GLU A 98 0.84 -14.37 5.36
C GLU A 98 -0.56 -14.04 4.82
N LEU A 99 -1.60 -14.11 5.65
CA LEU A 99 -2.95 -13.70 5.25
C LEU A 99 -3.04 -12.20 4.96
N ARG A 100 -2.30 -11.35 5.69
CA ARG A 100 -2.19 -9.92 5.38
C ARG A 100 -1.51 -9.68 4.03
N ASP A 101 -0.42 -10.40 3.76
CA ASP A 101 0.27 -10.35 2.47
C ASP A 101 -0.69 -10.77 1.32
N GLN A 102 -1.44 -11.86 1.52
CA GLN A 102 -2.42 -12.34 0.53
C GLN A 102 -3.60 -11.39 0.35
N LEU A 103 -4.08 -10.77 1.42
CA LEU A 103 -5.13 -9.75 1.35
C LEU A 103 -4.66 -8.57 0.49
N ALA A 104 -3.48 -8.01 0.80
CA ALA A 104 -2.93 -6.87 0.06
C ALA A 104 -2.71 -7.20 -1.43
N ALA A 105 -2.27 -8.43 -1.73
CA ALA A 105 -1.95 -8.83 -3.10
C ALA A 105 -3.16 -9.30 -3.92
N ARG A 106 -4.20 -9.88 -3.31
CA ARG A 106 -5.20 -10.68 -4.05
C ARG A 106 -6.66 -10.38 -3.75
N SER A 107 -6.97 -9.60 -2.71
CA SER A 107 -8.35 -9.32 -2.30
C SER A 107 -9.13 -8.47 -3.30
N GLY A 108 -8.43 -7.63 -4.08
CA GLY A 108 -9.02 -6.68 -5.02
C GLY A 108 -9.11 -5.28 -4.40
N PHE A 109 -9.94 -4.42 -5.01
CA PHE A 109 -10.12 -3.04 -4.58
C PHE A 109 -11.59 -2.76 -4.32
N ALA A 110 -11.88 -1.90 -3.34
CA ALA A 110 -13.20 -1.32 -3.17
C ALA A 110 -13.36 -0.17 -4.18
N ILE A 111 -14.49 -0.16 -4.90
CA ILE A 111 -14.80 0.88 -5.87
C ILE A 111 -16.00 1.65 -5.36
N ALA A 112 -15.79 2.93 -5.09
CA ALA A 112 -16.83 3.88 -4.75
C ALA A 112 -17.23 4.66 -6.01
N SER A 113 -18.52 4.93 -6.11
CA SER A 113 -19.11 5.77 -7.14
C SER A 113 -20.23 6.62 -6.53
N TRP A 114 -20.60 7.68 -7.24
CA TRP A 114 -21.73 8.49 -6.85
C TRP A 114 -22.48 9.00 -8.07
N LEU A 115 -23.77 9.24 -7.89
CA LEU A 115 -24.64 9.86 -8.88
C LEU A 115 -25.11 11.22 -8.34
N PRO A 116 -25.15 12.28 -9.17
CA PRO A 116 -25.01 12.26 -10.64
C PRO A 116 -23.57 12.15 -11.20
N GLY A 117 -22.52 12.33 -10.39
CA GLY A 117 -21.13 12.21 -10.84
C GLY A 117 -20.53 13.46 -11.51
N GLY A 118 -21.25 14.60 -11.45
CA GLY A 118 -20.85 15.89 -12.00
C GLY A 118 -20.87 17.00 -10.95
N GLU A 119 -21.51 18.13 -11.28
CA GLU A 119 -21.85 19.15 -10.29
C GLU A 119 -23.08 18.70 -9.50
N LEU A 120 -23.12 19.04 -8.21
CA LEU A 120 -24.22 18.75 -7.32
C LEU A 120 -24.76 20.07 -6.77
N GLU A 121 -26.04 20.35 -6.97
CA GLU A 121 -26.63 21.54 -6.36
C GLU A 121 -26.76 21.34 -4.84
N ILE A 122 -26.61 22.43 -4.07
CA ILE A 122 -27.00 22.40 -2.65
C ILE A 122 -28.44 21.89 -2.49
N ASP A 123 -28.69 21.17 -1.40
CA ASP A 123 -29.95 20.47 -1.10
C ASP A 123 -30.36 19.35 -2.10
N GLU A 124 -29.61 19.13 -3.18
CA GLU A 124 -29.81 17.98 -4.07
C GLU A 124 -29.24 16.72 -3.43
N THR A 125 -30.01 15.63 -3.49
CA THR A 125 -29.60 14.35 -2.90
C THR A 125 -28.70 13.58 -3.87
N ALA A 126 -27.43 13.47 -3.51
CA ALA A 126 -26.50 12.55 -4.16
C ALA A 126 -26.66 11.12 -3.62
N GLN A 127 -26.44 10.15 -4.50
CA GLN A 127 -26.44 8.73 -4.15
C GLN A 127 -25.00 8.21 -4.20
N PHE A 128 -24.55 7.61 -3.12
CA PHE A 128 -23.21 7.04 -2.97
C PHE A 128 -23.32 5.53 -2.87
N GLU A 129 -22.50 4.83 -3.64
CA GLU A 129 -22.43 3.37 -3.64
C GLU A 129 -20.98 2.91 -3.60
N VAL A 130 -20.69 1.90 -2.76
CA VAL A 130 -19.41 1.21 -2.73
C VAL A 130 -19.61 -0.27 -3.00
N VAL A 131 -18.79 -0.80 -3.91
CA VAL A 131 -18.80 -2.21 -4.29
C VAL A 131 -17.44 -2.82 -3.97
N PHE A 132 -17.49 -3.99 -3.33
CA PHE A 132 -16.34 -4.87 -3.17
C PHE A 132 -16.74 -6.29 -3.59
N ALA A 133 -16.00 -6.86 -4.53
CA ALA A 133 -16.27 -8.21 -5.02
C ALA A 133 -15.69 -9.25 -4.04
N ASN A 134 -16.57 -9.99 -3.36
CA ASN A 134 -16.17 -11.14 -2.57
C ASN A 134 -15.42 -12.15 -3.45
N LYS A 135 -14.32 -12.70 -2.95
CA LYS A 135 -13.41 -13.48 -3.77
C LYS A 135 -12.87 -14.68 -3.01
N VAL A 136 -12.67 -15.78 -3.74
CA VAL A 136 -12.01 -17.00 -3.25
C VAL A 136 -10.78 -17.23 -4.12
N VAL A 137 -9.63 -17.45 -3.48
CA VAL A 137 -8.34 -17.64 -4.15
C VAL A 137 -7.63 -18.87 -3.62
N ALA A 138 -6.94 -19.58 -4.50
CA ALA A 138 -5.95 -20.58 -4.11
C ALA A 138 -4.63 -19.88 -3.76
N ALA A 139 -3.99 -20.31 -2.68
CA ALA A 139 -2.73 -19.77 -2.18
C ALA A 139 -1.94 -20.85 -1.42
N GLU A 140 -0.78 -20.48 -0.92
CA GLU A 140 0.03 -21.29 -0.02
C GLU A 140 0.12 -20.55 1.31
N LEU A 141 -0.13 -21.25 2.42
CA LEU A 141 0.04 -20.75 3.78
C LEU A 141 0.98 -21.68 4.53
N LEU A 142 2.09 -21.13 5.06
CA LEU A 142 3.14 -21.85 5.79
C LEU A 142 3.66 -23.09 5.05
N GLY A 143 3.85 -22.99 3.73
CA GLY A 143 4.35 -24.11 2.93
C GLY A 143 3.28 -25.14 2.52
N ARG A 144 1.99 -24.83 2.72
CA ARG A 144 0.88 -25.76 2.48
C ARG A 144 -0.20 -25.12 1.62
N GLU A 145 -0.74 -25.87 0.67
CA GLU A 145 -1.85 -25.40 -0.16
C GLU A 145 -3.10 -25.07 0.67
N ALA A 146 -3.61 -23.86 0.46
CA ALA A 146 -4.77 -23.33 1.14
C ALA A 146 -5.71 -22.63 0.15
N THR A 147 -6.98 -22.56 0.52
CA THR A 147 -7.96 -21.68 -0.12
C THR A 147 -8.27 -20.54 0.84
N ILE A 148 -8.22 -19.30 0.35
CA ILE A 148 -8.52 -18.09 1.13
C ILE A 148 -9.80 -17.47 0.56
N ARG A 149 -10.67 -17.00 1.43
CA ARG A 149 -11.90 -16.30 1.07
C ARG A 149 -11.93 -14.91 1.71
N PHE A 150 -12.06 -13.90 0.87
CA PHE A 150 -12.23 -12.50 1.25
C PHE A 150 -13.71 -12.12 1.14
N THR A 151 -14.29 -11.69 2.25
CA THR A 151 -15.73 -11.34 2.34
C THR A 151 -15.90 -9.95 2.92
N ALA A 152 -16.59 -9.06 2.21
CA ALA A 152 -17.01 -7.78 2.77
C ALA A 152 -18.04 -8.00 3.89
N THR A 153 -17.82 -7.38 5.03
CA THR A 153 -18.68 -7.53 6.22
C THR A 153 -19.27 -6.21 6.70
N ARG A 154 -18.57 -5.10 6.49
CA ARG A 154 -19.03 -3.77 6.94
C ARG A 154 -18.60 -2.68 5.97
N PHE A 155 -19.33 -1.58 5.97
CA PHE A 155 -19.09 -0.42 5.12
C PHE A 155 -19.12 0.83 5.98
N ARG A 156 -18.22 1.77 5.71
CA ARG A 156 -18.14 3.05 6.40
C ARG A 156 -17.76 4.15 5.42
N TRP A 157 -18.57 5.19 5.34
CA TRP A 157 -18.27 6.40 4.58
C TRP A 157 -17.68 7.49 5.47
N VAL A 158 -16.79 8.28 4.90
CA VAL A 158 -16.28 9.52 5.49
C VAL A 158 -16.44 10.62 4.45
N PHE A 159 -17.11 11.69 4.86
CA PHE A 159 -17.28 12.91 4.08
C PHE A 159 -16.40 14.02 4.66
N SER A 160 -15.96 14.98 3.82
CA SER A 160 -15.12 16.11 4.27
C SER A 160 -15.82 17.08 5.21
N ASP A 161 -17.14 17.13 5.20
CA ASP A 161 -17.96 17.89 6.16
C ASP A 161 -18.04 17.23 7.55
N GLY A 162 -17.39 16.08 7.72
CA GLY A 162 -17.32 15.35 8.97
C GLY A 162 -18.41 14.28 9.16
N GLU A 163 -19.38 14.21 8.25
CA GLU A 163 -20.42 13.18 8.31
C GLU A 163 -19.83 11.78 8.09
N ARG A 164 -20.47 10.78 8.72
CA ARG A 164 -20.14 9.36 8.56
C ARG A 164 -21.42 8.55 8.38
N ALA A 165 -21.36 7.60 7.46
CA ALA A 165 -22.44 6.65 7.21
C ALA A 165 -21.93 5.20 7.27
N PHE A 166 -22.81 4.24 7.57
CA PHE A 166 -22.44 2.83 7.77
C PHE A 166 -23.24 1.88 6.88
N SER A 167 -23.23 2.12 5.57
CA SER A 167 -23.95 1.34 4.58
C SER A 167 -23.20 1.29 3.26
N ALA A 168 -23.42 0.23 2.47
CA ALA A 168 -22.85 0.14 1.12
C ALA A 168 -23.44 1.21 0.17
N PHE A 169 -24.74 1.50 0.35
CA PHE A 169 -25.46 2.56 -0.34
C PHE A 169 -25.87 3.65 0.66
N HIS A 170 -25.63 4.91 0.34
CA HIS A 170 -25.97 6.04 1.19
C HIS A 170 -26.45 7.23 0.36
N GLN A 171 -27.39 8.00 0.89
CA GLN A 171 -27.92 9.20 0.26
C GLN A 171 -27.63 10.40 1.14
N LYS A 172 -27.13 11.47 0.53
CA LYS A 172 -26.74 12.69 1.25
C LYS A 172 -26.91 13.91 0.36
N ALA A 173 -27.39 15.00 0.97
CA ALA A 173 -27.36 16.34 0.41
C ALA A 173 -26.32 17.19 1.16
N PHE A 174 -25.85 18.25 0.51
CA PHE A 174 -24.88 19.18 1.08
C PHE A 174 -25.50 20.57 1.25
N GLU A 175 -25.17 21.22 2.36
CA GLU A 175 -25.74 22.53 2.73
C GLU A 175 -24.93 23.70 2.16
N ASN A 176 -23.63 23.48 1.92
CA ASN A 176 -22.69 24.53 1.50
C ASN A 176 -22.14 24.24 0.11
N ALA A 177 -22.09 25.27 -0.73
CA ALA A 177 -21.51 25.23 -2.07
C ALA A 177 -19.97 25.27 -1.97
N GLU A 178 -19.37 24.11 -1.74
CA GLU A 178 -17.92 23.93 -1.60
C GLU A 178 -17.47 22.62 -2.26
N ASN A 179 -16.18 22.53 -2.55
CA ASN A 179 -15.60 21.25 -2.97
C ASN A 179 -15.61 20.28 -1.79
N GLN A 180 -16.27 19.15 -1.98
CA GLN A 180 -16.38 18.10 -0.99
C GLN A 180 -15.67 16.83 -1.46
N THR A 181 -15.34 15.96 -0.52
CA THR A 181 -14.76 14.65 -0.79
C THR A 181 -15.54 13.58 -0.03
N ALA A 182 -15.58 12.38 -0.61
CA ALA A 182 -16.17 11.21 0.03
C ALA A 182 -15.30 9.98 -0.22
N GLN A 183 -15.09 9.18 0.81
CA GLN A 183 -14.37 7.89 0.70
C GLN A 183 -15.08 6.82 1.50
N ALA A 184 -15.27 5.65 0.87
CA ALA A 184 -15.77 4.47 1.54
C ALA A 184 -14.62 3.61 2.06
N PHE A 185 -14.87 2.92 3.16
CA PHE A 185 -13.97 1.97 3.79
C PHE A 185 -14.75 0.67 3.97
N VAL A 186 -14.23 -0.40 3.38
CA VAL A 186 -14.88 -1.71 3.39
C VAL A 186 -14.12 -2.61 4.36
N GLY A 187 -14.80 -3.07 5.41
CA GLY A 187 -14.28 -4.08 6.29
C GLY A 187 -14.36 -5.45 5.63
N ILE A 188 -13.23 -6.15 5.60
CA ILE A 188 -13.06 -7.46 4.99
C ILE A 188 -12.75 -8.48 6.08
N ARG A 189 -13.51 -9.57 6.08
CA ARG A 189 -13.18 -10.78 6.83
C ARG A 189 -12.43 -11.76 5.93
N VAL A 190 -11.34 -12.29 6.45
CA VAL A 190 -10.52 -13.30 5.78
C VAL A 190 -10.72 -14.64 6.46
N ASP A 191 -11.24 -15.59 5.69
CA ASP A 191 -11.36 -16.99 6.08
C ASP A 191 -10.36 -17.82 5.27
N TYR A 192 -9.87 -18.94 5.81
CA TYR A 192 -9.03 -19.86 5.05
C TYR A 192 -9.36 -21.32 5.35
N ARG A 193 -8.95 -22.23 4.47
CA ARG A 193 -8.91 -23.66 4.75
C ARG A 193 -7.70 -24.30 4.08
N PHE A 194 -7.14 -25.32 4.70
CA PHE A 194 -6.24 -26.23 4.01
C PHE A 194 -7.04 -27.26 3.20
N SER A 195 -6.40 -27.89 2.22
CA SER A 195 -7.04 -28.94 1.42
C SER A 195 -7.64 -30.05 2.31
N GLY A 196 -8.91 -30.39 2.08
CA GLY A 196 -9.65 -31.39 2.84
C GLY A 196 -10.05 -31.00 4.28
N GLN A 197 -9.75 -29.78 4.73
CA GLN A 197 -10.07 -29.30 6.09
C GLN A 197 -11.27 -28.34 6.11
N PRO A 198 -11.97 -28.20 7.25
CA PRO A 198 -13.01 -27.19 7.41
C PRO A 198 -12.43 -25.77 7.32
N TRP A 199 -13.31 -24.80 7.06
CA TRP A 199 -12.94 -23.38 7.07
C TRP A 199 -12.63 -22.90 8.48
N VAL A 200 -11.48 -22.24 8.62
CA VAL A 200 -11.16 -21.37 9.73
C VAL A 200 -11.70 -19.98 9.39
N VAL A 201 -12.65 -19.51 10.19
CA VAL A 201 -13.44 -18.30 9.89
C VAL A 201 -12.94 -17.13 10.74
N GLY A 202 -12.81 -15.95 10.12
CA GLY A 202 -12.53 -14.71 10.83
C GLY A 202 -11.16 -14.66 11.51
N VAL A 203 -10.13 -15.21 10.86
CA VAL A 203 -8.76 -15.18 11.39
C VAL A 203 -8.19 -13.77 11.33
N LEU A 204 -8.48 -13.07 10.23
CA LEU A 204 -8.07 -11.69 10.03
C LEU A 204 -9.28 -10.86 9.64
N GLU A 205 -9.41 -9.71 10.29
CA GLU A 205 -10.26 -8.62 9.84
C GLU A 205 -9.38 -7.43 9.44
N ALA A 206 -9.72 -6.81 8.32
CA ALA A 206 -9.00 -5.67 7.78
C ALA A 206 -10.00 -4.67 7.21
N GLU A 207 -9.52 -3.47 6.89
CA GLU A 207 -10.32 -2.43 6.25
C GLU A 207 -9.58 -1.94 5.00
N ILE A 208 -10.27 -1.91 3.87
CA ILE A 208 -9.73 -1.47 2.59
C ILE A 208 -10.43 -0.17 2.19
N PRO A 209 -9.68 0.92 1.95
CA PRO A 209 -10.25 2.15 1.42
C PRO A 209 -10.65 2.00 -0.05
N SER A 210 -11.73 2.66 -0.45
CA SER A 210 -12.07 2.86 -1.86
C SER A 210 -11.25 3.98 -2.50
N ASN A 211 -11.44 4.22 -3.80
CA ASN A 211 -11.07 5.49 -4.41
C ASN A 211 -11.74 6.67 -3.68
N LEU A 212 -11.04 7.81 -3.67
CA LEU A 212 -11.56 9.07 -3.18
C LEU A 212 -12.46 9.69 -4.26
N LEU A 213 -13.68 10.07 -3.87
CA LEU A 213 -14.60 10.81 -4.71
C LEU A 213 -14.40 12.31 -4.48
N LEU A 214 -14.31 13.06 -5.57
CA LEU A 214 -14.30 14.52 -5.57
C LEU A 214 -15.67 15.00 -6.02
N LEU A 215 -16.26 15.91 -5.25
CA LEU A 215 -17.57 16.49 -5.51
C LEU A 215 -17.44 17.99 -5.63
N ASN A 216 -18.04 18.55 -6.68
CA ASN A 216 -18.19 19.99 -6.84
C ASN A 216 -19.62 20.37 -6.46
N VAL A 217 -19.81 20.88 -5.23
CA VAL A 217 -21.13 21.33 -4.77
C VAL A 217 -21.29 22.81 -5.13
N VAL A 218 -22.35 23.13 -5.86
CA VAL A 218 -22.61 24.47 -6.40
C VAL A 218 -23.91 25.06 -5.85
N GLU A 219 -23.98 26.39 -5.80
CA GLU A 219 -25.25 27.06 -5.49
C GLU A 219 -26.29 26.74 -6.56
N LYS A 220 -27.56 26.69 -6.14
CA LYS A 220 -28.68 26.53 -7.06
C LYS A 220 -28.73 27.72 -8.04
N PRO A 221 -28.80 27.48 -9.36
CA PRO A 221 -28.86 28.55 -10.34
C PRO A 221 -30.10 29.42 -10.10
N ARG A 222 -29.88 30.73 -9.88
CA ARG A 222 -30.97 31.71 -9.71
C ARG A 222 -31.70 31.85 -11.04
N ARG A 223 -32.87 31.21 -11.17
CA ARG A 223 -33.78 31.46 -12.30
C ARG A 223 -34.39 32.84 -12.13
N THR A 224 -33.90 33.82 -12.90
CA THR A 224 -34.61 35.09 -13.07
C THR A 224 -35.91 34.80 -13.82
N LEU A 225 -37.03 34.84 -13.11
CA LEU A 225 -38.35 34.88 -13.72
C LEU A 225 -38.46 36.19 -14.49
N LEU A 226 -38.48 36.11 -15.83
CA LEU A 226 -38.93 37.22 -16.65
C LEU A 226 -40.44 37.37 -16.41
N VAL A 227 -40.80 38.35 -15.58
CA VAL A 227 -42.19 38.79 -15.44
C VAL A 227 -42.46 39.70 -16.65
N GLY A 228 -43.27 39.21 -17.59
CA GLY A 228 -43.78 39.97 -18.73
C GLY A 228 -45.24 40.34 -18.55
#